data_AF-A0A9E3S5R8-F1
#
_entry.id   AF-A0A9E3S5R8-F1
#
_cell.length_a   1.000
_cell.length_b   1.000
_cell.length_c   1.000
_cell.angle_alpha   90.00
_cell.angle_beta   90.00
_cell.angle_gamma   90.00
#
_symmetry.space_group_name_H-M   'P 1'
#
loop_
_entity.id
_entity.type
_entity.pdbx_description
1 polymer ?
#
loop_
_entity_poly.entity_id
_entity_poly.type
_entity_poly.pdbx_seq_one_letter_code
_entity_poly.pdbx_strand_id
1 'polypeptide(L)' 'MHTIDPKLYLSLSPEDRVRLIDEIYQSLVNEGAEDAVPGPDIDELRRRVAAYRENPSTAIPWEQARKKLGWE' A
#
# COMPACT_ATOMS: atom_id res chain seq x y z
N MET A 1 -12.38 7.92 -8.25
CA MET A 1 -11.31 7.03 -8.71
C MET A 1 -11.27 7.10 -10.24
N HIS A 2 -10.32 7.83 -10.80
CA HIS A 2 -10.16 7.92 -12.24
C HIS A 2 -9.40 6.68 -12.72
N THR A 3 -10.11 5.74 -13.35
CA THR A 3 -9.47 4.58 -13.99
C THR A 3 -8.96 5.01 -15.35
N ILE A 4 -7.66 4.86 -15.59
CA ILE A 4 -7.09 5.08 -16.93
C ILE A 4 -7.50 3.92 -17.83
N ASP A 5 -8.07 4.22 -19.00
CA ASP A 5 -8.38 3.21 -20.01
C ASP A 5 -7.07 2.51 -20.43
N PRO A 6 -6.95 1.19 -20.21
CA PRO A 6 -5.75 0.44 -20.57
C PRO A 6 -5.39 0.55 -22.06
N LYS A 7 -6.40 0.69 -22.94
CA LYS A 7 -6.17 0.86 -24.38
C LYS A 7 -5.56 2.22 -24.70
N LEU A 8 -5.98 3.26 -23.98
CA LEU A 8 -5.41 4.60 -24.10
C LEU A 8 -3.96 4.59 -23.61
N TYR A 9 -3.69 4.03 -22.43
CA TYR A 9 -2.32 3.91 -21.88
C TYR A 9 -1.37 3.17 -22.83
N LEU A 10 -1.82 2.05 -23.41
CA LEU A 10 -1.01 1.26 -24.35
C LEU A 10 -0.86 1.91 -25.73
N SER A 11 -1.66 2.91 -26.06
CA SER A 11 -1.51 3.69 -27.30
C SER A 11 -0.44 4.79 -27.19
N LEU A 12 -0.02 5.14 -25.97
CA LEU A 12 1.03 6.14 -25.73
C LEU A 12 2.42 5.61 -26.07
N SER A 13 3.32 6.50 -26.48
CA SER A 13 4.75 6.18 -26.62
C SER A 13 5.36 5.84 -25.25
N PRO A 14 6.51 5.15 -25.21
CA PRO A 14 7.22 4.89 -23.96
C PRO A 14 7.49 6.17 -23.15
N GLU A 15 7.92 7.27 -23.79
CA GLU A 15 8.17 8.54 -23.10
C GLU A 15 6.88 9.13 -22.51
N ASP A 16 5.78 9.07 -23.24
CA ASP A 16 4.49 9.61 -22.81
C ASP A 16 3.91 8.83 -21.63
N ARG A 17 4.14 7.51 -21.58
CA ARG A 17 3.75 6.69 -20.43
C ARG A 17 4.52 7.05 -19.17
N VAL A 18 5.82 7.29 -19.28
CA VAL A 18 6.66 7.69 -18.15
C VAL A 18 6.21 9.04 -17.61
N ARG A 19 5.96 10.01 -18.52
CA ARG A 19 5.44 11.33 -18.15
C ARG A 19 4.07 11.24 -17.46
N LEU A 20 3.15 10.45 -18.00
CA LEU A 20 1.82 10.26 -17.41
C LEU A 20 1.89 9.65 -16.00
N ILE A 21 2.79 8.67 -15.78
CA ILE A 21 3.01 8.09 -14.45
C ILE A 21 3.50 9.15 -13.47
N ASP A 22 4.47 9.98 -13.89
CA ASP A 22 5.00 11.05 -13.05
C ASP A 22 3.94 12.11 -12.74
N GLU A 23 3.15 12.53 -13.72
CA GLU A 23 2.04 13.47 -13.52
C GLU A 23 0.98 12.95 -12.53
N ILE A 24 0.60 11.67 -12.62
CA ILE A 24 -0.31 11.03 -11.67
C ILE A 24 0.32 10.99 -10.28
N TYR A 25 1.58 10.59 -10.19
CA TYR A 25 2.30 10.51 -8.92
C TYR A 25 2.37 11.90 -8.25
N GLN A 26 2.71 12.94 -9.01
CA GLN A 26 2.70 14.32 -8.53
C GLN A 26 1.30 14.78 -8.14
N SER A 27 0.23 14.39 -8.85
CA SER A 27 -1.15 14.70 -8.44
C SER A 27 -1.46 14.12 -7.06
N LEU A 28 -1.13 12.84 -6.85
CA LEU A 28 -1.37 12.15 -5.57
C LEU A 28 -0.55 12.74 -4.42
N VAL A 29 0.69 13.11 -4.68
CA VAL A 29 1.56 13.75 -3.67
C VAL A 29 1.10 15.17 -3.36
N ASN A 30 0.72 15.95 -4.38
CA ASN A 30 0.30 17.34 -4.22
C ASN A 30 -1.13 17.48 -3.68
N GLU A 31 -1.97 16.45 -3.82
CA GLU A 31 -3.23 16.29 -3.08
C GLU A 31 -3.00 15.93 -1.59
N GLY A 32 -1.74 15.77 -1.16
CA GLY A 32 -1.37 15.25 0.15
C GLY A 32 -1.52 16.22 1.33
N ALA A 33 -2.63 16.09 2.05
CA ALA A 33 -2.66 16.12 3.52
C ALA A 33 -3.83 15.34 4.18
N GLU A 34 -4.74 14.73 3.43
CA GLU A 34 -5.96 14.12 4.03
C GLU A 34 -5.81 12.64 4.41
N ASP A 35 -4.85 11.89 3.84
CA ASP A 35 -4.62 10.48 4.19
C ASP A 35 -3.71 10.31 5.42
N ALA A 36 -3.93 11.11 6.46
CA ALA A 36 -3.39 10.76 7.76
C ALA A 36 -4.04 9.43 8.17
N VAL A 37 -3.24 8.36 8.30
CA VAL A 37 -3.72 7.08 8.82
C VAL A 37 -4.52 7.37 10.10
N PRO A 38 -5.81 6.97 10.18
CA PRO A 38 -6.65 7.33 11.31
C PRO A 38 -5.98 6.98 12.64
N GLY A 39 -6.07 7.89 13.61
CA GLY A 39 -5.49 7.70 14.95
C GLY A 39 -5.78 6.31 15.56
N PRO A 40 -7.03 5.79 15.49
CA PRO A 40 -7.35 4.46 15.99
C PRO A 40 -6.57 3.32 15.33
N ASP A 41 -6.29 3.42 14.02
CA ASP A 41 -5.54 2.39 13.29
C ASP A 41 -4.07 2.40 13.72
N ILE A 42 -3.50 3.59 13.91
CA ILE A 42 -2.15 3.75 14.46
C ILE A 42 -2.06 3.22 15.89
N ASP A 43 -3.07 3.48 16.73
CA ASP A 43 -3.09 3.03 18.12
C ASP A 43 -3.21 1.50 18.22
N GLU A 44 -4.03 0.88 17.37
CA GLU A 44 -4.12 -0.58 17.27
C GLU A 44 -2.79 -1.19 16.81
N LEU A 45 -2.13 -0.59 15.82
CA LEU A 45 -0.80 -1.03 15.37
C LEU A 45 0.22 -0.95 16.51
N ARG A 46 0.26 0.16 17.24
CA ARG A 46 1.13 0.34 18.41
C ARG A 46 0.87 -0.72 19.48
N ARG A 47 -0.41 -0.99 19.80
CA ARG A 47 -0.81 -2.02 20.76
C ARG A 47 -0.30 -3.40 20.35
N ARG A 48 -0.45 -3.78 19.07
CA ARG A 48 0.04 -5.07 18.55
C ARG A 48 1.55 -5.19 18.61
N VAL A 49 2.28 -4.11 18.27
CA VAL A 49 3.75 -4.08 18.35
C VAL A 49 4.22 -4.24 19.80
N ALA A 50 3.58 -3.56 20.75
CA ALA A 50 3.90 -3.69 22.17
C ALA A 50 3.68 -5.14 22.66
N ALA A 51 2.53 -5.73 22.37
CA ALA A 51 2.22 -7.12 22.75
C ALA A 51 3.21 -8.13 22.15
N TYR A 52 3.63 -7.93 20.90
CA TYR A 52 4.66 -8.78 20.27
C TYR A 52 6.03 -8.63 20.94
N ARG A 53 6.43 -7.41 21.33
CA ARG A 53 7.70 -7.16 22.04
C ARG A 53 7.72 -7.84 23.41
N GLU A 54 6.59 -7.85 24.11
CA GLU A 54 6.44 -8.55 25.39
C GLU A 54 6.44 -10.07 25.23
N ASN A 55 5.80 -10.58 24.17
CA ASN A 55 5.79 -12.01 23.87
C ASN A 55 5.87 -12.31 22.36
N PRO A 56 7.09 -12.53 21.83
CA PRO A 56 7.30 -12.79 20.42
C PRO A 56 6.67 -14.10 19.91
N SER A 57 6.39 -15.07 20.80
CA SER A 57 5.78 -16.35 20.41
C SER A 57 4.33 -16.24 19.95
N THR A 58 3.70 -15.06 20.12
CA THR A 58 2.31 -14.79 19.72
C THR A 58 2.13 -14.54 18.23
N ALA A 59 3.22 -14.33 17.48
CA ALA A 59 3.19 -14.13 16.03
C ALA A 59 3.88 -15.28 15.30
N ILE A 60 3.50 -15.47 14.03
CA ILE A 60 4.15 -16.42 13.12
C ILE A 60 4.85 -15.67 11.99
N PRO A 61 5.97 -16.21 11.46
CA PRO A 61 6.60 -15.68 10.26
C PRO A 61 5.62 -15.63 9.08
N TRP A 62 5.81 -14.64 8.20
CA TRP A 62 4.95 -14.42 7.04
C TRP A 62 4.78 -15.65 6.15
N GLU A 63 5.86 -16.40 5.90
CA GLU A 63 5.81 -17.63 5.12
C GLU A 63 4.89 -18.69 5.76
N GLN A 64 4.83 -18.77 7.08
CA GLN A 64 3.90 -19.68 7.77
C GLN A 64 2.45 -19.20 7.67
N ALA A 65 2.21 -17.89 7.73
CA ALA A 65 0.89 -17.31 7.55
C ALA A 65 0.34 -17.58 6.15
N ARG A 66 1.16 -17.38 5.10
CA ARG A 66 0.80 -17.69 3.71
C ARG A 66 0.40 -19.14 3.51
N LYS A 67 1.18 -20.06 4.08
CA LYS A 67 0.86 -21.51 4.07
C LYS A 67 -0.48 -21.82 4.70
N LYS A 68 -0.78 -21.22 5.86
CA LYS A 68 -2.07 -21.41 6.54
C LYS A 68 -3.26 -20.88 5.74
N LEU A 69 -3.05 -19.82 4.96
CA LEU A 69 -4.10 -19.18 4.15
C LEU A 69 -4.22 -19.76 2.74
N GLY A 70 -3.36 -20.72 2.36
CA GLY A 70 -3.34 -21.29 1.02
C GLY A 70 -2.90 -20.29 -0.07
N TRP A 71 -2.09 -19.31 0.29
CA TRP A 71 -1.53 -18.30 -0.63
C TRP A 71 -0.22 -18.79 -1.29
N GLU A 72 -0.10 -20.10 -1.48
CA GLU A 72 1.03 -20.74 -2.16
C GLU A 72 0.90 -20.65 -3.67
#